data_AF-A0A0A6X4K4-F1
#
_entry.id   AF-A0A0A6X4K4-F1
#
_cell.length_a   1.000
_cell.length_b   1.000
_cell.length_c   1.000
_cell.angle_alpha   90.00
_cell.angle_beta   90.00
_cell.angle_gamma   90.00
#
_symmetry.space_group_name_H-M   'P 1'
#
loop_
_entity.id
_entity.type
_entity.pdbx_description
1 polymer ?
#
loop_
_entity_poly.entity_id
_entity_poly.type
_entity_poly.pdbx_seq_one_letter_code
_entity_poly.pdbx_strand_id
1 'polypeptide(L)'
;MAARPPVPEGARPMDPLLLLLREQMSRKLSDVAGTMAATMEVLTATREIAGDVRGTEALRAAIEELGATRDDLLNQARTLEAFAPR
;
A
#
# COMPACT_ATOMS: atom_id res chain seq x y z
N MET A 1 -21.12 39.52 36.15
CA MET A 1 -20.64 38.15 35.83
C MET A 1 -21.34 37.71 34.56
N ALA A 2 -20.67 37.73 33.41
CA ALA A 2 -21.20 37.19 32.16
C ALA A 2 -20.44 35.89 31.85
N ALA A 3 -21.17 34.78 31.81
CA ALA A 3 -20.61 33.48 31.43
C ALA A 3 -20.25 33.50 29.94
N ARG A 4 -18.97 33.27 29.63
CA ARG A 4 -18.51 33.04 28.26
C ARG A 4 -19.09 31.69 27.77
N PRO A 5 -19.65 31.63 26.56
CA PRO A 5 -20.15 30.36 26.02
C PRO A 5 -19.00 29.38 25.77
N PRO A 6 -19.21 28.07 25.97
CA PRO A 6 -18.21 27.04 25.65
C PRO A 6 -17.97 27.05 24.14
N VAL A 7 -16.70 27.16 23.76
CA VAL A 7 -16.27 27.01 22.37
C VAL A 7 -16.63 25.57 21.94
N PRO A 8 -17.33 25.37 20.82
CA PRO A 8 -17.64 24.03 20.36
C PRO A 8 -16.33 23.31 20.03
N GLU A 9 -16.06 22.21 20.74
CA GLU A 9 -14.96 21.28 20.49
C GLU A 9 -15.26 20.41 19.25
N GLY A 10 -15.65 21.06 18.15
CA GLY A 10 -16.01 20.45 16.89
C GLY A 10 -14.99 20.85 15.83
N ALA A 11 -14.29 19.85 15.30
CA ALA A 11 -13.17 19.94 14.36
C ALA A 11 -11.84 20.39 14.98
N ARG A 12 -11.15 19.47 15.67
CA ARG A 12 -9.68 19.52 15.66
C ARG A 12 -9.28 19.44 14.18
N PRO A 13 -8.60 20.45 13.60
CA PRO A 13 -8.04 20.29 12.27
C PRO A 13 -7.13 19.05 12.31
N MET A 14 -7.29 18.12 11.36
CA MET A 14 -6.34 17.03 11.21
C MET A 14 -4.95 17.64 11.15
N ASP A 15 -4.05 17.14 11.98
CA ASP A 15 -2.68 17.65 12.04
C ASP A 15 -2.07 17.58 10.62
N PRO A 16 -1.65 18.72 10.03
CA PRO A 16 -1.09 18.77 8.68
C PRO A 16 0.11 17.84 8.51
N LEU A 17 0.88 17.59 9.57
CA LEU A 17 2.00 16.65 9.54
C LEU A 17 1.51 15.20 9.43
N LEU A 18 0.41 14.85 10.09
CA LEU A 18 -0.20 13.52 9.96
C LEU A 18 -0.78 13.29 8.56
N LEU A 19 -1.34 14.33 7.93
CA LEU A 19 -1.79 14.27 6.54
C LEU A 19 -0.63 14.04 5.57
N LEU A 20 0.45 14.82 5.70
CA LEU A 20 1.65 14.67 4.87
C LEU A 20 2.32 13.30 5.06
N LEU A 21 2.45 12.85 6.30
CA LEU A 21 3.03 11.54 6.61
C LEU A 21 2.22 10.41 5.97
N ARG A 22 0.88 10.49 6.05
CA ARG A 22 -0.02 9.51 5.44
C ARG A 22 0.13 9.47 3.92
N GLU A 23 0.15 10.65 3.28
CA GLU A 23 0.31 10.75 1.83
C GLU A 23 1.66 10.14 1.39
N GLN A 24 2.74 10.46 2.11
CA GLN A 24 4.05 9.86 1.85
C GLN A 24 4.06 8.35 2.04
N MET A 25 3.39 7.83 3.08
CA MET A 25 3.26 6.38 3.28
C MET A 25 2.46 5.71 2.16
N SER A 26 1.32 6.28 1.76
CA SER A 26 0.52 5.72 0.64
C SER A 26 1.33 5.66 -0.65
N ARG A 27 2.05 6.73 -0.99
CA ARG A 27 2.94 6.76 -2.17
C ARG A 27 4.02 5.70 -2.07
N LYS A 28 4.71 5.61 -0.92
CA LYS A 28 5.78 4.62 -0.73
C LYS A 28 5.27 3.18 -0.84
N LEU A 29 4.12 2.87 -0.26
CA LEU A 29 3.50 1.55 -0.38
C LEU A 29 3.15 1.23 -1.84
N SER A 30 2.63 2.22 -2.57
CA SER A 30 2.30 2.08 -4.00
C SER A 30 3.56 1.87 -4.85
N ASP A 31 4.64 2.60 -4.58
CA ASP A 31 5.91 2.47 -5.30
C ASP A 31 6.54 1.08 -5.08
N VAL A 32 6.52 0.58 -3.84
CA VAL A 32 6.99 -0.77 -3.52
C VAL A 32 6.13 -1.82 -4.22
N ALA A 33 4.80 -1.68 -4.18
CA ALA A 33 3.90 -2.58 -4.89
C ALA A 33 4.15 -2.57 -6.42
N GLY A 34 4.42 -1.40 -7.01
CA GLY A 34 4.82 -1.28 -8.42
C GLY A 34 6.14 -2.00 -8.73
N THR A 35 7.13 -1.86 -7.85
CA THR A 35 8.42 -2.58 -7.99
C THR A 35 8.24 -4.10 -7.90
N MET A 36 7.37 -4.57 -7.01
CA MET A 36 7.03 -5.99 -6.91
C MET A 36 6.33 -6.49 -8.17
N ALA A 37 5.41 -5.71 -8.74
CA ALA A 37 4.73 -6.06 -9.99
C ALA A 37 5.73 -6.23 -11.15
N ALA A 38 6.66 -5.28 -11.32
CA ALA A 38 7.72 -5.39 -12.33
C ALA A 38 8.60 -6.64 -12.11
N THR A 39 8.90 -6.97 -10.85
CA THR A 39 9.65 -8.18 -10.51
C THR A 39 8.87 -9.44 -10.89
N MET A 40 7.57 -9.49 -10.59
CA MET A 40 6.69 -10.60 -10.97
C MET A 40 6.62 -10.80 -12.49
N GLU A 41 6.60 -9.72 -13.28
CA GLU A 41 6.64 -9.79 -14.74
C GLU A 41 7.92 -10.47 -15.24
N VAL A 42 9.09 -10.07 -14.71
CA VAL A 42 10.38 -10.68 -15.05
C VAL A 42 10.43 -12.16 -14.66
N LEU A 43 9.96 -12.51 -13.47
CA LEU A 43 9.93 -13.91 -13.01
C LEU A 43 8.95 -14.75 -13.83
N THR A 44 7.82 -14.17 -14.23
CA THR A 44 6.83 -14.83 -15.11
C THR A 44 7.42 -15.10 -16.48
N ALA A 45 8.06 -14.09 -17.10
CA ALA A 45 8.75 -14.25 -18.39
C ALA A 45 9.88 -15.29 -18.29
N THR A 46 10.64 -15.28 -17.18
CA THR A 46 11.69 -16.27 -16.93
C THR A 46 11.11 -17.68 -16.85
N ARG A 47 9.96 -17.85 -16.20
CA ARG A 47 9.25 -19.14 -16.13
C ARG A 47 8.74 -19.59 -17.50
N GLU A 48 8.19 -18.68 -18.30
CA GLU A 48 7.74 -18.98 -19.66
C GLU A 48 8.89 -19.46 -20.55
N ILE A 49 10.07 -18.82 -20.45
CA ILE A 49 11.28 -19.22 -21.18
C ILE A 49 11.80 -20.57 -20.67
N ALA A 50 11.82 -20.79 -19.37
CA ALA A 50 12.32 -22.03 -18.76
C ALA A 50 11.39 -23.22 -19.04
N GLY A 51 10.10 -22.98 -19.28
CA GLY A 51 9.07 -24.01 -19.42
C GLY A 51 8.70 -24.67 -18.09
N ASP A 52 7.74 -25.61 -18.12
CA ASP A 52 7.22 -26.29 -16.92
C ASP A 52 8.12 -27.48 -16.52
N VAL A 53 9.40 -27.19 -16.28
CA VAL A 53 10.36 -28.15 -15.75
C VAL A 53 10.23 -28.19 -14.23
N ARG A 54 10.45 -29.38 -13.62
CA ARG A 54 10.38 -29.63 -12.17
C ARG A 54 11.15 -28.64 -11.27
N GLY A 55 12.06 -27.83 -11.83
CA GLY A 55 12.81 -26.80 -11.11
C GLY A 55 12.09 -25.44 -10.97
N THR A 56 10.97 -25.22 -11.65
CA THR A 56 10.26 -23.92 -11.66
C THR A 56 9.17 -23.79 -10.59
N GLU A 57 8.94 -24.84 -9.78
CA GLU A 57 7.99 -24.80 -8.65
C GLU A 57 8.33 -23.72 -7.63
N ALA A 58 9.63 -23.56 -7.31
CA ALA A 58 10.09 -22.50 -6.43
C ALA A 58 9.85 -21.10 -7.04
N LEU A 59 9.95 -20.99 -8.37
CA LEU A 59 9.68 -19.75 -9.10
C LEU A 59 8.18 -19.42 -9.10
N ARG A 60 7.31 -20.44 -9.23
CA ARG A 60 5.86 -20.28 -9.08
C ARG A 60 5.50 -19.80 -7.69
N ALA A 61 6.02 -20.45 -6.65
CA ALA A 61 5.79 -20.06 -5.25
C ALA A 61 6.25 -18.62 -4.97
N ALA A 62 7.42 -18.22 -5.50
CA ALA A 62 7.92 -16.86 -5.35
C ALA A 62 7.01 -15.82 -6.03
N ILE A 63 6.47 -16.11 -7.22
CA ILE A 63 5.52 -15.23 -7.90
C ILE A 63 4.22 -15.09 -7.09
N GLU A 64 3.71 -16.19 -6.53
CA GLU A 64 2.49 -16.18 -5.70
C GLU A 64 2.69 -15.37 -4.41
N GLU A 65 3.81 -15.56 -3.71
CA GLU A 65 4.14 -14.82 -2.49
C GLU A 65 4.32 -13.32 -2.75
N LEU A 66 5.00 -12.97 -3.85
CA LEU A 66 5.12 -11.57 -4.30
C LEU A 66 3.75 -10.97 -4.63
N GLY A 67 2.87 -11.73 -5.29
CA GLY A 67 1.51 -11.31 -5.59
C GLY A 67 0.69 -11.02 -4.34
N ALA A 68 0.70 -11.94 -3.38
CA ALA A 68 0.01 -11.76 -2.10
C ALA A 68 0.54 -10.55 -1.33
N THR A 69 1.86 -10.37 -1.29
CA THR A 69 2.48 -9.23 -0.59
C THR A 69 2.15 -7.90 -1.27
N ARG A 70 2.20 -7.84 -2.61
CA ARG A 70 1.79 -6.67 -3.39
C ARG A 70 0.35 -6.27 -3.08
N ASP A 71 -0.56 -7.25 -3.06
CA ASP A 71 -1.99 -6.98 -2.83
C ASP A 71 -2.25 -6.47 -1.41
N ASP A 72 -1.51 -6.97 -0.42
CA ASP A 72 -1.59 -6.47 0.97
C ASP A 72 -1.07 -5.03 1.08
N LEU A 73 0.06 -4.70 0.45
CA LEU A 73 0.59 -3.34 0.41
C LEU A 73 -0.39 -2.35 -0.24
N LEU A 74 -1.04 -2.74 -1.34
CA LEU A 74 -2.07 -1.93 -1.97
C LEU A 74 -3.30 -1.76 -1.07
N ASN A 75 -3.67 -2.80 -0.32
CA ASN A 75 -4.76 -2.73 0.63
C ASN A 75 -4.45 -1.78 1.80
N GLN A 76 -3.22 -1.81 2.31
CA GLN A 76 -2.74 -0.88 3.32
C GLN A 76 -2.76 0.57 2.81
N ALA A 77 -2.31 0.81 1.58
CA ALA A 77 -2.37 2.13 0.94
C ALA A 77 -3.82 2.66 0.83
N ARG A 78 -4.74 1.83 0.32
CA ARG A 78 -6.18 2.18 0.25
C ARG A 78 -6.78 2.45 1.61
N THR A 79 -6.40 1.66 2.62
CA THR A 79 -6.87 1.82 3.99
C THR A 79 -6.41 3.16 4.57
N LEU A 80 -5.14 3.52 4.36
CA LEU A 80 -4.62 4.84 4.75
C LEU A 80 -5.42 5.96 4.07
N GLU A 81 -5.75 5.83 2.79
CA GLU A 81 -6.54 6.83 2.06
C GLU A 81 -7.98 6.97 2.58
N ALA A 82 -8.62 5.87 2.97
CA ALA A 82 -9.99 5.86 3.48
C ALA A 82 -10.15 6.55 4.85
N PHE A 83 -9.08 6.65 5.64
CA PHE A 83 -9.11 7.37 6.93
C PHE A 83 -9.10 8.91 6.80
N ALA A 84 -9.10 9.47 5.58
CA ALA A 84 -9.41 10.88 5.38
C ALA A 84 -10.91 11.09 5.08
N PRO A 85 -11.61 11.91 5.89
CA PRO A 85 -12.77 12.60 5.37
C PRO A 85 -12.30 13.56 4.26
N ARG A 86 -13.01 13.56 3.13
CA ARG A 86 -12.87 14.60 2.10
C ARG A 86 -13.32 15.96 2.63
#